data_AF-G4YJ23-F1
#
_entry.id   AF-G4YJ23-F1
#
_cell.length_a   1.000
_cell.length_b   1.000
_cell.length_c   1.000
_cell.angle_alpha   90.00
_cell.angle_beta   90.00
_cell.angle_gamma   90.00
#
_symmetry.space_group_name_H-M   'P 1'
#
loop_
_entity.id
_entity.type
_entity.pdbx_description
1 polymer ?
#
loop_
_entity_poly.entity_id
_entity_poly.type
_entity_poly.pdbx_seq_one_letter_code
_entity_poly.pdbx_strand_id
1 'polypeptide(L)'
;DGLPQLMAAIGRSLTFLSIRGRRELVGDDLFLGCCPNHLDLSLLGSVVEAKLDFRQYRKEIGELPAIVYNWQDVAILSAALMDADNLLAQCLHKLRVRLASPYLEGTIPRGYNPAHYESDLDALLEMLAVNNHLEYLEVIVPTVHRSYIRKFEVHNKKPISRALELPLVTKLAFLSVVDWCKFTRASKEIKCDVSASNRALSKLDPLALSNIFAFSAPPALRQVVCCPVRELRVHPRPLSRSSREVLSYSDGHHVMKSI
;
A
#
# COMPACT_ATOMS: atom_id res chain seq x y z
N ASP A 1 2.02 -4.88 -29.43
CA ASP A 1 0.93 -5.61 -28.73
C ASP A 1 1.26 -7.07 -28.41
N GLY A 2 2.38 -7.35 -27.72
CA GLY A 2 2.79 -8.73 -27.38
C GLY A 2 2.43 -9.17 -25.95
N LEU A 3 2.10 -8.22 -25.06
CA LEU A 3 1.82 -8.50 -23.66
C LEU A 3 0.60 -9.42 -23.47
N PRO A 4 -0.55 -9.23 -24.14
CA PRO A 4 -1.69 -10.12 -23.98
C PRO A 4 -1.39 -11.56 -24.42
N GLN A 5 -0.63 -11.72 -25.51
CA GLN A 5 -0.22 -13.04 -26.03
C GLN A 5 0.74 -13.75 -25.09
N LEU A 6 1.69 -13.01 -24.52
CA LEU A 6 2.57 -13.53 -23.47
C LEU A 6 1.75 -13.99 -22.26
N MET A 7 0.84 -13.14 -21.76
CA MET A 7 -0.02 -13.44 -20.62
C MET A 7 -0.92 -14.66 -20.87
N ALA A 8 -1.43 -14.84 -22.10
CA ALA A 8 -2.18 -16.04 -22.46
C ALA A 8 -1.32 -17.32 -22.42
N ALA A 9 -0.03 -17.23 -22.81
CA ALA A 9 0.88 -18.37 -22.84
C ALA A 9 1.40 -18.78 -21.45
N ILE A 10 1.78 -17.81 -20.61
CA ILE A 10 2.44 -18.08 -19.32
C ILE A 10 1.51 -17.90 -18.11
N GLY A 11 0.36 -17.24 -18.29
CA GLY A 11 -0.45 -16.74 -17.18
C GLY A 11 -0.96 -17.82 -16.22
N ARG A 12 -1.31 -19.00 -16.73
CA ARG A 12 -1.74 -20.14 -15.90
C ARG A 12 -0.65 -20.63 -14.93
N SER A 13 0.61 -20.42 -15.23
CA SER A 13 1.73 -20.82 -14.36
C SER A 13 2.19 -19.70 -13.42
N LEU A 14 1.69 -18.47 -13.61
CA LEU A 14 2.12 -17.32 -12.83
C LEU A 14 1.41 -17.25 -11.48
N THR A 15 2.22 -17.31 -10.42
CA THR A 15 1.79 -17.06 -9.02
C THR A 15 2.15 -15.66 -8.52
N PHE A 16 3.17 -15.04 -9.12
CA PHE A 16 3.64 -13.68 -8.81
C PHE A 16 3.84 -12.87 -10.10
N LEU A 17 3.37 -11.63 -10.13
CA LEU A 17 3.48 -10.73 -11.27
C LEU A 17 3.77 -9.33 -10.74
N SER A 18 4.82 -8.73 -11.28
CA SER A 18 5.13 -7.34 -11.05
C SER A 18 5.02 -6.60 -12.37
N ILE A 19 4.07 -5.68 -12.46
CA ILE A 19 3.90 -4.82 -13.63
C ILE A 19 4.53 -3.47 -13.28
N ARG A 20 5.55 -3.09 -14.03
CA ARG A 20 6.21 -1.79 -13.90
C ARG A 20 5.99 -1.00 -15.17
N GLY A 21 5.38 0.17 -15.05
CA GLY A 21 5.14 1.02 -16.22
C GLY A 21 3.92 1.92 -16.09
N ARG A 22 3.65 2.64 -17.17
CA ARG A 22 2.49 3.54 -17.31
C ARG A 22 1.23 2.74 -17.61
N ARG A 23 0.06 3.23 -17.16
CA ARG A 23 -1.26 2.67 -17.48
C ARG A 23 -1.46 2.44 -18.98
N GLU A 24 -1.00 3.39 -19.79
CA GLU A 24 -1.06 3.36 -21.27
C GLU A 24 -0.52 2.05 -21.88
N LEU A 25 0.42 1.39 -21.20
CA LEU A 25 1.07 0.17 -21.65
C LEU A 25 0.38 -1.11 -21.15
N VAL A 26 -0.47 -1.00 -20.13
CA VAL A 26 -1.10 -2.14 -19.44
C VAL A 26 -2.55 -2.34 -19.89
N GLY A 27 -3.18 -1.30 -20.46
CA GLY A 27 -4.59 -1.32 -20.83
C GLY A 27 -5.51 -1.10 -19.63
N ASP A 28 -6.79 -0.83 -19.90
CA ASP A 28 -7.79 -0.62 -18.84
C ASP A 28 -8.21 -1.94 -18.18
N ASP A 29 -8.08 -3.05 -18.90
CA ASP A 29 -8.30 -4.40 -18.37
C ASP A 29 -6.97 -5.02 -17.94
N LEU A 30 -6.71 -5.06 -16.63
CA LEU A 30 -5.65 -5.94 -16.13
C LEU A 30 -6.02 -7.39 -16.47
N PHE A 31 -5.17 -8.08 -17.24
CA PHE A 31 -5.33 -9.47 -17.72
C PHE A 31 -5.33 -10.55 -16.60
N LEU A 32 -5.90 -10.26 -15.45
CA LEU A 32 -5.99 -11.18 -14.31
C LEU A 32 -6.78 -12.45 -14.65
N GLY A 33 -7.71 -12.38 -15.60
CA GLY A 33 -8.38 -13.56 -16.14
C GLY A 33 -7.43 -14.55 -16.82
N CYS A 34 -6.28 -14.10 -17.34
CA CYS A 34 -5.25 -14.97 -17.89
C CYS A 34 -4.37 -15.63 -16.81
N CYS A 35 -4.44 -15.14 -15.57
CA CYS A 35 -3.63 -15.59 -14.44
C CYS A 35 -4.46 -16.22 -13.32
N PRO A 36 -5.12 -17.36 -13.57
CA PRO A 36 -6.00 -18.00 -12.60
C PRO A 36 -5.29 -18.57 -11.38
N ASN A 37 -3.94 -18.60 -11.36
CA ASN A 37 -3.13 -19.07 -10.23
C ASN A 37 -2.39 -17.94 -9.49
N HIS A 38 -2.60 -16.67 -9.88
CA HIS A 38 -1.99 -15.52 -9.23
C HIS A 38 -2.29 -15.39 -7.73
N LEU A 39 -1.25 -15.25 -6.91
CA LEU A 39 -1.38 -15.05 -5.48
C LEU A 39 -1.04 -13.61 -5.11
N ASP A 40 -0.03 -13.01 -5.73
CA ASP A 40 0.45 -11.67 -5.37
C ASP A 40 0.71 -10.82 -6.64
N LEU A 41 -0.03 -9.72 -6.82
CA LEU A 41 0.19 -8.74 -7.88
C LEU A 41 0.87 -7.49 -7.33
N SER A 42 1.96 -7.05 -7.96
CA SER A 42 2.61 -5.76 -7.66
C SER A 42 2.47 -4.81 -8.85
N LEU A 43 1.88 -3.65 -8.62
CA LEU A 43 1.74 -2.56 -9.57
C LEU A 43 2.73 -1.45 -9.20
N LEU A 44 3.72 -1.21 -10.04
CA LEU A 44 4.82 -0.28 -9.79
C LEU A 44 4.72 0.92 -10.73
N GLY A 45 4.09 1.99 -10.23
CA GLY A 45 3.91 3.25 -10.93
C GLY A 45 4.94 4.29 -10.49
N SER A 46 4.84 5.47 -11.09
CA SER A 46 5.69 6.62 -10.75
C SER A 46 5.23 7.30 -9.46
N VAL A 47 3.92 7.43 -9.27
CA VAL A 47 3.29 8.04 -8.09
C VAL A 47 2.83 6.96 -7.11
N VAL A 48 2.14 5.94 -7.60
CA VAL A 48 1.57 4.88 -6.78
C VAL A 48 2.37 3.59 -6.96
N GLU A 49 2.62 2.87 -5.87
CA GLU A 49 3.05 1.47 -5.88
C GLU A 49 2.05 0.68 -5.03
N ALA A 50 1.46 -0.37 -5.58
CA ALA A 50 0.40 -1.16 -4.95
C ALA A 50 0.75 -2.64 -4.94
N LYS A 51 0.48 -3.34 -3.83
CA LYS A 51 0.59 -4.79 -3.72
C LYS A 51 -0.75 -5.39 -3.31
N LEU A 52 -1.26 -6.27 -4.16
CA LEU A 52 -2.49 -7.01 -3.97
C LEU A 52 -2.16 -8.48 -3.65
N ASP A 53 -2.94 -9.07 -2.75
CA ASP A 53 -2.91 -10.49 -2.41
C ASP A 53 -4.31 -11.07 -2.62
N PHE A 54 -4.40 -12.12 -3.42
CA PHE A 54 -5.67 -12.75 -3.79
C PHE A 54 -5.92 -14.07 -3.06
N ARG A 55 -5.04 -14.49 -2.13
CA ARG A 55 -5.13 -15.79 -1.45
C ARG A 55 -6.43 -15.97 -0.68
N GLN A 56 -6.89 -14.92 -0.01
CA GLN A 56 -8.13 -14.96 0.76
C GLN A 56 -9.34 -14.96 -0.17
N TYR A 57 -9.36 -14.04 -1.13
CA TYR A 57 -10.41 -13.95 -2.15
C TYR A 57 -10.64 -15.28 -2.88
N ARG A 58 -9.56 -15.99 -3.26
CA ARG A 58 -9.66 -17.31 -3.92
C ARG A 58 -10.29 -18.41 -3.09
N LYS A 59 -10.21 -18.34 -1.76
CA LYS A 59 -10.85 -19.35 -0.89
C LYS A 59 -12.37 -19.20 -0.91
N GLU A 60 -12.86 -18.00 -1.19
CA GLU A 60 -14.28 -17.64 -1.11
C GLU A 60 -14.93 -17.59 -2.51
N ILE A 61 -14.22 -17.11 -3.53
CA ILE A 61 -14.75 -16.88 -4.88
C ILE A 61 -13.78 -17.48 -5.92
N GLY A 62 -14.28 -18.41 -6.74
CA GLY A 62 -13.47 -19.27 -7.61
C GLY A 62 -12.80 -18.59 -8.80
N GLU A 63 -13.20 -17.38 -9.19
CA GLU A 63 -12.64 -16.65 -10.34
C GLU A 63 -12.22 -15.22 -9.98
N LEU A 64 -11.05 -14.82 -10.47
CA LEU A 64 -10.54 -13.46 -10.28
C LEU A 64 -11.28 -12.49 -11.21
N PRO A 65 -11.85 -11.40 -10.66
CA PRO A 65 -12.49 -10.37 -11.46
C PRO A 65 -11.45 -9.58 -12.26
N ALA A 66 -11.89 -9.02 -13.39
CA ALA A 66 -11.09 -8.04 -14.11
C ALA A 66 -10.94 -6.79 -13.24
N ILE A 67 -9.70 -6.40 -12.94
CA ILE A 67 -9.42 -5.16 -12.21
C ILE A 67 -9.33 -4.04 -13.23
N VAL A 68 -10.43 -3.31 -13.40
CA VAL A 68 -10.51 -2.11 -14.25
C VAL A 68 -10.42 -0.90 -13.34
N TYR A 69 -9.22 -0.54 -12.90
CA TYR A 69 -9.03 0.58 -11.99
C TYR A 69 -7.85 1.45 -12.38
N ASN A 70 -8.09 2.76 -12.36
CA ASN A 70 -7.04 3.76 -12.54
C ASN A 70 -6.20 3.88 -11.26
N TRP A 71 -5.38 2.88 -10.98
CA TRP A 71 -4.58 2.76 -9.76
C TRP A 71 -3.49 3.84 -9.61
N GLN A 72 -3.23 4.63 -10.67
CA GLN A 72 -2.28 5.75 -10.62
C GLN A 72 -2.91 7.05 -10.11
N ASP A 73 -4.24 7.16 -10.16
CA ASP A 73 -4.98 8.30 -9.63
C ASP A 73 -5.29 8.05 -8.15
N VAL A 74 -4.69 8.86 -7.30
CA VAL A 74 -4.75 8.68 -5.84
C VAL A 74 -6.17 8.91 -5.32
N ALA A 75 -6.91 9.86 -5.89
CA ALA A 75 -8.29 10.14 -5.49
C ALA A 75 -9.23 8.99 -5.86
N ILE A 76 -9.15 8.51 -7.12
CA ILE A 76 -9.97 7.38 -7.59
C ILE A 76 -9.63 6.11 -6.80
N LEU A 77 -8.34 5.85 -6.59
CA LEU A 77 -7.90 4.70 -5.80
C LEU A 77 -8.39 4.79 -4.35
N SER A 78 -8.29 5.97 -3.73
CA SER A 78 -8.76 6.17 -2.36
C SER A 78 -10.26 5.92 -2.24
N ALA A 79 -11.06 6.43 -3.18
CA ALA A 79 -12.50 6.18 -3.22
C ALA A 79 -12.83 4.69 -3.38
N ALA A 80 -12.12 3.98 -4.27
CA ALA A 80 -12.30 2.53 -4.45
C ALA A 80 -11.96 1.73 -3.18
N LEU A 81 -10.98 2.18 -2.40
CA LEU A 81 -10.58 1.53 -1.15
C LEU A 81 -11.49 1.85 0.04
N MET A 82 -12.34 2.88 -0.06
CA MET A 82 -13.36 3.17 0.95
C MET A 82 -14.55 2.22 0.88
N ASP A 83 -14.82 1.68 -0.31
CA ASP A 83 -15.91 0.75 -0.55
C ASP A 83 -15.51 -0.66 -0.09
N ALA A 84 -16.17 -1.16 0.96
CA ALA A 84 -15.87 -2.48 1.54
C ALA A 84 -16.26 -3.64 0.61
N ASP A 85 -17.22 -3.42 -0.30
CA ASP A 85 -17.64 -4.40 -1.30
C ASP A 85 -16.68 -4.41 -2.50
N ASN A 86 -15.76 -3.44 -2.56
CA ASN A 86 -14.76 -3.38 -3.59
C ASN A 86 -13.66 -4.41 -3.37
N LEU A 87 -13.41 -5.19 -4.41
CA LEU A 87 -12.36 -6.20 -4.48
C LEU A 87 -10.97 -5.64 -4.18
N LEU A 88 -10.70 -4.41 -4.62
CA LEU A 88 -9.45 -3.72 -4.32
C LEU A 88 -9.32 -3.45 -2.83
N ALA A 89 -10.39 -3.03 -2.15
CA ALA A 89 -10.35 -2.77 -0.72
C ALA A 89 -9.98 -4.03 0.07
N GLN A 90 -10.46 -5.20 -0.37
CA GLN A 90 -10.21 -6.49 0.29
C GLN A 90 -8.82 -7.07 -0.04
N CYS A 91 -8.37 -6.93 -1.29
CA CYS A 91 -7.13 -7.56 -1.76
C CYS A 91 -5.89 -6.67 -1.64
N LEU A 92 -6.04 -5.34 -1.61
CA LEU A 92 -4.91 -4.42 -1.50
C LEU A 92 -4.36 -4.41 -0.07
N HIS A 93 -3.13 -4.88 0.09
CA HIS A 93 -2.49 -4.95 1.41
C HIS A 93 -1.45 -3.87 1.64
N LYS A 94 -0.71 -3.50 0.60
CA LYS A 94 0.35 -2.48 0.71
C LYS A 94 0.15 -1.42 -0.36
N LEU A 95 0.12 -0.18 0.09
CA LEU A 95 0.06 0.99 -0.76
C LEU A 95 1.22 1.92 -0.44
N ARG A 96 1.87 2.43 -1.47
CA ARG A 96 2.84 3.49 -1.35
C ARG A 96 2.50 4.60 -2.34
N VAL A 97 2.47 5.82 -1.84
CA VAL A 97 2.19 7.02 -2.63
C VAL A 97 3.39 7.96 -2.52
N ARG A 98 3.93 8.38 -3.66
CA ARG A 98 5.14 9.19 -3.77
C ARG A 98 4.81 10.46 -4.52
N LEU A 99 4.63 11.53 -3.77
CA LEU A 99 4.42 12.86 -4.31
C LEU A 99 5.78 13.52 -4.53
N ALA A 100 6.06 13.91 -5.78
CA ALA A 100 7.31 14.57 -6.15
C ALA A 100 7.33 16.03 -5.70
N SER A 101 8.51 16.62 -5.48
CA SER A 101 8.58 18.05 -5.12
C SER A 101 8.31 18.91 -6.36
N PRO A 102 7.30 19.81 -6.35
CA PRO A 102 6.99 20.61 -7.53
C PRO A 102 8.06 21.66 -7.84
N TYR A 103 8.93 21.94 -6.87
CA TYR A 103 10.03 22.89 -6.99
C TYR A 103 11.28 22.30 -7.65
N LEU A 104 11.29 20.98 -7.91
CA LEU A 104 12.38 20.31 -8.61
C LEU A 104 11.94 19.97 -10.03
N GLU A 105 12.50 20.69 -11.01
CA GLU A 105 12.22 20.47 -12.43
C GLU A 105 12.50 19.02 -12.84
N GLY A 106 11.60 18.47 -13.66
CA GLY A 106 11.71 17.10 -14.17
C GLY A 106 11.40 15.98 -13.17
N THR A 107 11.05 16.30 -11.92
CA THR A 107 10.72 15.28 -10.90
C THR A 107 9.24 14.90 -10.86
N ILE A 108 8.35 15.79 -11.30
CA ILE A 108 6.92 15.51 -11.39
C ILE A 108 6.69 14.48 -12.50
N PRO A 109 6.10 13.32 -12.20
CA PRO A 109 5.77 12.34 -13.23
C PRO A 109 4.84 12.94 -14.27
N ARG A 110 5.11 12.67 -15.56
CA ARG A 110 4.23 13.11 -16.65
C ARG A 110 2.79 12.62 -16.40
N GLY A 111 1.82 13.52 -16.54
CA GLY A 111 0.41 13.23 -16.33
C GLY A 111 -0.09 13.45 -14.89
N TYR A 112 0.80 13.77 -13.94
CA TYR A 112 0.40 14.07 -12.57
C TYR A 112 0.46 15.57 -12.27
N ASN A 113 -0.61 16.12 -11.70
CA ASN A 113 -0.75 17.55 -11.46
C ASN A 113 -0.47 17.90 -9.99
N PRO A 114 0.56 18.72 -9.68
CA PRO A 114 0.83 19.18 -8.32
C PRO A 114 -0.33 19.90 -7.63
N ALA A 115 -1.25 20.49 -8.39
CA ALA A 115 -2.42 21.15 -7.82
C ALA A 115 -3.35 20.18 -7.07
N HIS A 116 -3.24 18.87 -7.32
CA HIS A 116 -4.08 17.86 -6.66
C HIS A 116 -3.44 17.25 -5.40
N TYR A 117 -2.23 17.68 -4.98
CA TYR A 117 -1.53 17.04 -3.86
C TYR A 117 -2.33 17.10 -2.56
N GLU A 118 -2.95 18.23 -2.24
CA GLU A 118 -3.73 18.35 -1.01
C GLU A 118 -5.01 17.51 -1.07
N SER A 119 -5.74 17.56 -2.19
CA SER A 119 -6.93 16.73 -2.38
C SER A 119 -6.61 15.23 -2.33
N ASP A 120 -5.48 14.82 -2.90
CA ASP A 120 -5.05 13.42 -2.89
C ASP A 120 -4.65 12.97 -1.47
N LEU A 121 -3.99 13.85 -0.70
CA LEU A 121 -3.64 13.56 0.69
C LEU A 121 -4.86 13.50 1.60
N ASP A 122 -5.83 14.40 1.41
CA ASP A 122 -7.09 14.38 2.15
C ASP A 122 -7.92 13.15 1.80
N ALA A 123 -7.99 12.77 0.52
CA ALA A 123 -8.65 11.52 0.08
C ALA A 123 -8.03 10.27 0.73
N LEU A 124 -6.70 10.22 0.84
CA LEU A 124 -6.02 9.12 1.54
C LEU A 124 -6.36 9.08 3.04
N LEU A 125 -6.53 10.24 3.68
CA LEU A 125 -6.92 10.32 5.10
C LEU A 125 -8.37 9.87 5.31
N GLU A 126 -9.29 10.30 4.44
CA GLU A 126 -10.68 9.84 4.44
C GLU A 126 -10.75 8.33 4.24
N MET A 127 -9.98 7.80 3.29
CA MET A 127 -9.86 6.37 3.07
C MET A 127 -9.36 5.64 4.32
N LEU A 128 -8.32 6.14 4.99
CA LEU A 128 -7.81 5.53 6.23
C LEU A 128 -8.78 5.59 7.41
N ALA A 129 -9.80 6.45 7.36
CA ALA A 129 -10.83 6.52 8.39
C ALA A 129 -11.85 5.39 8.25
N VAL A 130 -12.15 4.98 7.01
CA VAL A 130 -13.20 4.00 6.68
C VAL A 130 -12.61 2.61 6.42
N ASN A 131 -11.55 2.53 5.62
CA ASN A 131 -10.94 1.27 5.26
C ASN A 131 -10.36 0.60 6.51
N ASN A 132 -10.64 -0.70 6.65
CA ASN A 132 -10.15 -1.55 7.73
C ASN A 132 -9.34 -2.76 7.21
N HIS A 133 -9.02 -2.84 5.92
CA HIS A 133 -8.29 -3.97 5.32
C HIS A 133 -6.82 -3.66 5.00
N LEU A 134 -6.51 -2.40 4.68
CA LEU A 134 -5.16 -1.96 4.29
C LEU A 134 -4.17 -2.15 5.45
N GLU A 135 -3.13 -2.96 5.22
CA GLU A 135 -2.14 -3.31 6.23
C GLU A 135 -1.02 -2.27 6.31
N TYR A 136 -0.55 -1.78 5.16
CA TYR A 136 0.58 -0.86 5.08
C TYR A 136 0.28 0.30 4.13
N LEU A 137 0.46 1.52 4.62
CA LEU A 137 0.49 2.73 3.81
C LEU A 137 1.80 3.49 4.05
N GLU A 138 2.53 3.79 2.97
CA GLU A 138 3.65 4.72 2.98
C GLU A 138 3.34 5.93 2.09
N VAL A 139 3.37 7.13 2.67
CA VAL A 139 3.15 8.38 1.94
C VAL A 139 4.43 9.22 2.00
N ILE A 140 5.05 9.41 0.84
CA ILE A 140 6.21 10.29 0.70
C ILE A 140 5.72 11.63 0.16
N VAL A 141 5.87 12.70 0.95
CA VAL A 141 5.33 14.03 0.64
C VAL A 141 6.44 15.07 0.44
N PRO A 142 6.26 16.08 -0.42
CA PRO A 142 7.14 17.24 -0.46
C PRO A 142 7.25 17.93 0.89
N THR A 143 8.36 18.62 1.14
CA THR A 143 8.62 19.31 2.41
C THR A 143 7.54 20.33 2.78
N VAL A 144 6.90 20.94 1.78
CA VAL A 144 5.77 21.87 1.95
C VAL A 144 4.52 21.22 2.57
N HIS A 145 4.29 19.92 2.34
CA HIS A 145 3.14 19.19 2.89
C HIS A 145 3.49 18.41 4.17
N ARG A 146 4.60 18.74 4.85
CA ARG A 146 5.02 18.08 6.11
C ARG A 146 3.97 18.11 7.22
N SER A 147 3.02 19.05 7.17
CA SER A 147 1.91 19.14 8.13
C SER A 147 1.03 17.89 8.14
N TYR A 148 0.95 17.17 7.00
CA TYR A 148 0.19 15.92 6.88
C TYR A 148 0.80 14.75 7.66
N ILE A 149 2.10 14.79 8.00
CA ILE A 149 2.77 13.70 8.73
C ILE A 149 2.00 13.38 10.02
N ARG A 150 1.64 14.42 10.79
CA ARG A 150 0.87 14.27 12.03
C ARG A 150 -0.55 13.76 11.78
N LYS A 151 -1.18 14.16 10.67
CA LYS A 151 -2.53 13.67 10.31
C LYS A 151 -2.50 12.16 10.05
N PHE A 152 -1.51 11.67 9.30
CA PHE A 152 -1.36 10.24 9.01
C PHE A 152 -0.95 9.40 10.23
N GLU A 153 -0.15 9.96 11.13
CA GLU A 153 0.32 9.29 12.35
C GLU A 153 -0.86 8.81 13.24
N VAL A 154 -1.97 9.55 13.28
CA VAL A 154 -3.18 9.19 14.02
C VAL A 154 -3.80 7.87 13.54
N HIS A 155 -3.54 7.46 12.30
CA HIS A 155 -4.06 6.21 11.73
C HIS A 155 -3.08 5.05 11.85
N ASN A 156 -1.85 5.29 12.31
CA ASN A 156 -0.89 4.24 12.55
C ASN A 156 -1.33 3.37 13.74
N LYS A 157 -1.11 2.07 13.66
CA LYS A 157 -1.48 1.07 14.68
C LYS A 157 -2.97 0.93 14.96
N LYS A 158 -3.83 1.43 14.07
CA LYS A 158 -5.27 1.09 14.13
C LYS A 158 -5.49 -0.38 13.75
N PRO A 159 -6.43 -1.09 14.40
CA PRO A 159 -6.72 -2.49 14.10
C PRO A 159 -7.33 -2.64 12.70
N ILE A 160 -7.06 -3.78 12.05
CA ILE A 160 -7.61 -4.16 10.73
C ILE A 160 -8.44 -5.45 10.81
N SER A 161 -9.41 -5.60 9.90
CA SER A 161 -10.32 -6.74 9.74
C SER A 161 -9.62 -7.95 9.14
N ARG A 162 -8.58 -8.45 9.82
CA ARG A 162 -7.83 -9.64 9.41
C ARG A 162 -7.83 -10.76 10.45
N ALA A 163 -8.65 -10.63 11.50
CA ALA A 163 -8.86 -11.73 12.43
C ALA A 163 -9.43 -12.92 11.65
N LEU A 164 -8.86 -14.10 11.85
CA LEU A 164 -9.32 -15.31 11.17
C LEU A 164 -10.79 -15.55 11.55
N GLU A 165 -11.70 -15.50 10.58
CA GLU A 165 -13.08 -15.91 10.84
C GLU A 165 -13.11 -17.43 11.07
N LEU A 166 -13.18 -17.83 12.34
CA LEU A 166 -13.28 -19.24 12.68
C LEU A 166 -14.69 -19.78 12.38
N PRO A 167 -14.80 -20.95 11.72
CA PRO A 167 -16.06 -21.66 11.60
C PRO A 167 -16.71 -21.88 12.97
N LEU A 168 -18.04 -21.84 13.03
CA LEU A 168 -18.79 -22.01 14.29
C LEU A 168 -18.40 -23.30 15.02
N VAL A 169 -18.16 -24.39 14.28
CA VAL A 169 -17.73 -25.68 14.83
C VAL A 169 -16.38 -25.55 15.56
N THR A 170 -15.43 -24.78 15.02
CA THR A 170 -14.13 -24.53 15.65
C THR A 170 -14.27 -23.66 16.90
N LYS A 171 -15.16 -22.64 16.85
CA LYS A 171 -15.50 -21.82 18.02
C LYS A 171 -16.14 -22.67 19.13
N LEU A 172 -17.08 -23.55 18.79
CA LEU A 172 -17.74 -24.46 19.73
C LEU A 172 -16.79 -25.50 20.31
N ALA A 173 -15.93 -26.09 19.49
CA ALA A 173 -14.89 -27.01 19.95
C ALA A 173 -13.94 -26.32 20.95
N PHE A 174 -13.55 -25.06 20.67
CA PHE A 174 -12.72 -24.29 21.58
C PHE A 174 -13.40 -24.05 22.94
N LEU A 175 -14.66 -23.61 22.93
CA LEU A 175 -15.43 -23.41 24.17
C LEU A 175 -15.60 -24.71 24.96
N SER A 176 -15.78 -25.84 24.26
CA SER A 176 -15.94 -27.16 24.88
C SER A 176 -14.67 -27.62 25.61
N VAL A 177 -13.48 -27.31 25.06
CA VAL A 177 -12.18 -27.59 25.71
C VAL A 177 -11.96 -26.66 26.91
N VAL A 178 -12.35 -25.39 26.81
CA VAL A 178 -12.16 -24.41 27.90
C VAL A 178 -13.11 -24.66 29.06
N ASP A 179 -14.36 -25.07 28.81
CA ASP A 179 -15.31 -25.43 29.88
C ASP A 179 -14.93 -26.74 30.60
N TRP A 180 -14.21 -27.65 29.93
CA TRP A 180 -13.62 -28.83 30.58
C TRP A 180 -12.60 -28.43 31.68
N CYS A 181 -11.84 -27.35 31.47
CA CYS A 181 -10.91 -26.81 32.48
C CYS A 181 -11.61 -26.08 33.63
N LYS A 182 -12.87 -25.66 33.47
CA LYS A 182 -13.64 -25.03 34.55
C LYS A 182 -14.32 -26.07 35.45
N PHE A 183 -14.73 -27.22 34.89
CA PHE A 183 -15.35 -28.30 35.67
C PHE A 183 -14.38 -29.00 36.64
N THR A 184 -13.08 -28.96 36.37
CA THR A 184 -12.07 -29.58 37.26
C THR A 184 -11.68 -28.71 38.46
N ARG A 185 -12.08 -27.43 38.51
CA ARG A 185 -11.81 -26.54 39.66
C ARG A 185 -12.85 -26.62 40.78
N ALA A 186 -14.00 -27.24 40.55
CA ALA A 186 -15.10 -27.29 41.52
C ALA A 186 -15.13 -28.58 42.37
N SER A 187 -14.29 -29.58 42.10
CA SER A 187 -14.29 -30.83 42.85
C SER A 187 -12.90 -31.27 43.25
N LYS A 188 -12.52 -30.84 44.47
CA LYS A 188 -11.53 -31.43 45.39
C LYS A 188 -10.10 -31.64 44.87
N GLU A 189 -9.15 -31.43 45.78
CA GLU A 189 -7.74 -31.74 45.60
C GLU A 189 -7.54 -33.11 44.91
N ILE A 190 -7.21 -33.08 43.62
CA ILE A 190 -6.58 -34.19 42.95
C ILE A 190 -5.27 -33.63 42.44
N LYS A 191 -4.19 -34.23 42.94
CA LYS A 191 -2.82 -34.05 42.47
C LYS A 191 -2.84 -34.04 40.93
N CYS A 192 -2.77 -32.86 40.33
CA CYS A 192 -2.69 -32.72 38.89
C CYS A 192 -1.34 -33.27 38.46
N ASP A 193 -1.35 -34.52 38.01
CA ASP A 193 -0.22 -35.13 37.37
C ASP A 193 0.08 -34.31 36.10
N VAL A 194 1.20 -33.58 36.11
CA VAL A 194 1.63 -32.68 35.01
C VAL A 194 1.64 -33.44 33.66
N SER A 195 1.81 -34.76 33.71
CA SER A 195 1.73 -35.69 32.59
C SER A 195 0.37 -35.79 31.89
N ALA A 196 -0.76 -35.58 32.58
CA ALA A 196 -2.09 -35.71 31.98
C ALA A 196 -2.47 -34.47 31.14
N SER A 197 -2.04 -33.28 31.56
CA SER A 197 -2.23 -32.04 30.80
C SER A 197 -1.44 -32.03 29.48
N ASN A 198 -0.20 -32.55 29.51
CA ASN A 198 0.63 -32.71 28.32
C ASN A 198 0.08 -33.75 27.34
N ARG A 199 -0.59 -34.80 27.83
CA ARG A 199 -1.25 -35.81 26.96
C ARG A 199 -2.47 -35.28 26.20
N ALA A 200 -3.17 -34.30 26.75
CA ALA A 200 -4.31 -33.67 26.08
C ALA A 200 -3.87 -32.69 24.99
N LEU A 201 -2.82 -31.91 25.25
CA LEU A 201 -2.20 -31.03 24.24
C LEU A 201 -1.58 -31.82 23.08
N SER A 202 -1.00 -32.99 23.36
CA SER A 202 -0.43 -33.86 22.30
C SER A 202 -1.46 -34.52 21.39
N LYS A 203 -2.76 -34.41 21.69
CA LYS A 203 -3.86 -34.97 20.88
C LYS A 203 -4.64 -33.90 20.10
N LEU A 204 -4.34 -32.62 20.28
CA LEU A 204 -5.02 -31.57 19.54
C LEU A 204 -4.52 -31.58 18.09
N ASP A 205 -5.47 -31.65 17.16
CA ASP A 205 -5.23 -31.51 15.72
C ASP A 205 -4.41 -30.23 15.46
N PRO A 206 -3.30 -30.30 14.72
CA PRO A 206 -2.51 -29.13 14.33
C PRO A 206 -3.35 -27.99 13.71
N LEU A 207 -4.42 -28.31 12.99
CA LEU A 207 -5.34 -27.30 12.45
C LEU A 207 -6.16 -26.61 13.57
N ALA A 208 -6.64 -27.38 14.55
CA ALA A 208 -7.32 -26.83 15.72
C ALA A 208 -6.38 -25.92 16.52
N LEU A 209 -5.12 -26.32 16.76
CA LEU A 209 -4.13 -25.48 17.43
C LEU A 209 -3.82 -24.19 16.64
N SER A 210 -3.64 -24.30 15.32
CA SER A 210 -3.42 -23.13 14.46
C SER A 210 -4.58 -22.15 14.53
N ASN A 211 -5.81 -22.64 14.51
CA ASN A 211 -7.02 -21.84 14.64
C ASN A 211 -7.14 -21.15 16.01
N ILE A 212 -6.75 -21.83 17.09
CA ILE A 212 -6.73 -21.28 18.46
C ILE A 212 -5.76 -20.11 18.55
N PHE A 213 -4.53 -20.29 18.06
CA PHE A 213 -3.53 -19.23 18.07
C PHE A 213 -3.93 -18.08 17.13
N ALA A 214 -4.54 -18.37 15.99
CA ALA A 214 -5.06 -17.34 15.07
C ALA A 214 -6.20 -16.52 15.68
N PHE A 215 -7.09 -17.15 16.47
CA PHE A 215 -8.18 -16.46 17.17
C PHE A 215 -7.70 -15.68 18.40
N SER A 216 -6.71 -16.22 19.10
CA SER A 216 -6.10 -15.58 20.27
C SER A 216 -5.05 -14.54 19.89
N ALA A 217 -4.72 -14.42 18.59
CA ALA A 217 -3.78 -13.44 18.11
C ALA A 217 -4.36 -12.03 18.31
N PRO A 218 -3.54 -11.06 18.76
CA PRO A 218 -3.94 -9.67 18.76
C PRO A 218 -4.42 -9.26 17.35
N PRO A 219 -5.41 -8.36 17.25
CA PRO A 219 -5.82 -7.81 15.95
C PRO A 219 -4.59 -7.35 15.19
N ALA A 220 -4.50 -7.71 13.91
CA ALA A 220 -3.46 -7.18 13.06
C ALA A 220 -3.56 -5.65 13.08
N LEU A 221 -2.42 -4.98 13.22
CA LEU A 221 -2.35 -3.52 13.33
C LEU A 221 -1.84 -2.93 12.03
N ARG A 222 -2.55 -1.95 11.51
CA ARG A 222 -2.12 -1.15 10.35
C ARG A 222 -0.79 -0.45 10.65
N GLN A 223 0.07 -0.38 9.66
CA GLN A 223 1.24 0.47 9.65
C GLN A 223 1.03 1.63 8.68
N VAL A 224 1.03 2.86 9.21
CA VAL A 224 0.99 4.09 8.40
C VAL A 224 2.27 4.85 8.62
N VAL A 225 3.01 5.12 7.55
CA VAL A 225 4.25 5.89 7.56
C VAL A 225 4.08 7.06 6.62
N CYS A 226 4.23 8.29 7.13
CA CYS A 226 4.31 9.47 6.29
C CYS A 226 5.67 10.15 6.51
N CYS A 227 6.42 10.40 5.44
CA CYS A 227 7.74 10.98 5.52
C CYS A 227 7.97 12.04 4.43
N PRO A 228 8.79 13.06 4.69
CA PRO A 228 9.12 14.04 3.69
C PRO A 228 10.07 13.44 2.64
N VAL A 229 9.99 13.92 1.40
CA VAL A 229 11.01 13.69 0.37
C VAL A 229 12.34 14.18 0.93
N ARG A 230 13.38 13.33 0.83
CA ARG A 230 14.76 13.72 1.14
C ARG A 230 15.26 14.63 0.01
N GLU A 231 14.94 15.91 0.09
CA GLU A 231 15.50 16.92 -0.80
C GLU A 231 17.00 17.09 -0.44
N LEU A 232 17.88 16.56 -1.29
CA LEU A 232 19.28 16.97 -1.25
C LEU A 232 19.30 18.48 -1.46
N ARG A 233 19.80 19.22 -0.46
CA ARG A 233 20.01 20.67 -0.57
C ARG A 233 21.02 20.93 -1.69
N VAL A 234 20.55 21.05 -2.92
CA VAL A 234 21.32 21.71 -3.97
C VAL A 234 21.17 23.18 -3.66
N HIS A 235 22.16 23.75 -2.97
CA HIS A 235 22.26 25.20 -2.88
C HIS A 235 22.27 25.73 -4.32
N PRO A 236 21.36 26.65 -4.71
CA PRO A 236 21.53 27.36 -5.95
C PRO A 236 22.88 28.06 -5.84
N ARG A 237 23.83 27.69 -6.71
CA ARG A 237 25.07 28.45 -6.84
C ARG A 237 24.65 29.89 -7.12
N PRO A 238 25.10 30.88 -6.33
CA PRO A 238 24.86 32.27 -6.70
C PRO A 238 25.41 32.45 -8.11
N LEU A 239 24.58 32.99 -9.00
CA LEU A 239 25.02 33.48 -10.30
C LEU A 239 26.10 34.53 -10.03
N SER A 240 27.36 34.10 -10.09
CA SER A 240 28.51 34.98 -10.02
C SER A 240 28.47 35.87 -11.26
N ARG A 241 28.08 37.12 -11.02
CA ARG A 241 28.46 38.34 -11.74
C ARG A 241 29.25 38.10 -13.03
N SER A 242 28.59 38.41 -14.14
CA SER A 242 29.08 39.34 -15.16
C SER A 242 30.55 39.18 -15.58
N SER A 243 30.82 38.29 -16.53
CA SER A 243 31.86 38.57 -17.53
C SER A 243 31.30 39.62 -18.48
N ARG A 244 31.65 40.88 -18.25
CA ARG A 244 31.54 41.93 -19.28
C ARG A 244 32.52 41.55 -20.38
N GLU A 245 31.99 41.13 -21.52
CA GLU A 245 32.72 41.20 -22.77
C GLU A 245 33.04 42.68 -23.03
N VAL A 246 34.34 42.97 -23.10
CA VAL A 246 34.87 44.23 -23.61
C VAL A 246 34.75 44.16 -25.13
N LEU A 247 33.72 44.78 -25.68
CA LEU A 247 33.71 45.24 -27.06
C LEU A 247 33.78 46.77 -27.03
N SER A 248 35.00 47.26 -27.22
CA SER A 248 35.29 48.67 -27.45
C SER A 248 34.72 49.07 -28.80
N TYR A 249 33.59 49.77 -28.79
CA TYR A 249 33.13 50.62 -29.88
C TYR A 249 33.35 52.06 -29.41
N SER A 250 34.42 52.68 -29.88
CA SER A 250 34.70 54.09 -29.68
C SER A 250 33.94 54.88 -30.74
N ASP A 251 32.89 55.59 -30.33
CA ASP A 251 32.32 56.65 -31.12
C ASP A 251 31.89 57.83 -30.23
N GLY A 252 32.15 59.04 -30.72
CA GLY A 252 31.73 60.29 -30.10
C GLY A 252 32.88 61.25 -29.76
N HIS A 253 33.20 62.19 -30.66
CA HIS A 253 32.54 63.50 -30.72
C HIS A 253 33.39 64.57 -31.45
N HIS A 254 32.75 65.18 -32.45
CA HIS A 254 32.84 66.57 -32.93
C HIS A 254 33.97 67.48 -32.43
N VAL A 255 34.72 68.10 -33.37
CA VAL A 255 34.95 69.57 -33.43
C VAL A 255 35.20 70.01 -34.88
N MET A 256 34.46 71.06 -35.25
CA MET A 256 34.53 71.90 -36.45
C MET A 256 35.73 72.87 -36.39
N LYS A 257 36.51 73.02 -37.47
CA LYS A 257 37.39 74.16 -37.84
C LYS A 257 37.85 73.89 -39.29
N SER A 258 37.28 74.52 -40.32
CA SER A 258 37.51 75.89 -40.83
C SER A 258 38.93 76.14 -41.36
N ILE A 259 38.94 76.42 -42.67
CA ILE A 259 39.97 76.93 -43.60
C ILE A 259 40.93 75.87 -44.15
#